data_AF-A0A9D8DSU6-F1
#
_entry.id   AF-A0A9D8DSU6-F1
#
_cell.length_a   1.000
_cell.length_b   1.000
_cell.length_c   1.000
_cell.angle_alpha   90.00
_cell.angle_beta   90.00
_cell.angle_gamma   90.00
#
_symmetry.space_group_name_H-M   'P 1'
#
loop_
_entity.id
_entity.type
_entity.pdbx_description
1 polymer ?
#
loop_
_entity_poly.entity_id
_entity_poly.type
_entity_poly.pdbx_seq_one_letter_code
_entity_poly.pdbx_strand_id
1 'polypeptide(L)'
;MKPLGPTDLKRLHRSWRRRTEGRVAVLLDGVQNPFNLGAIARTAAVQRVERGWIVGYDTSMDHPKARKLSMGTDRLVPWEHADTTAAAIAAARSAGFAIIGVELTGDARPIFSVDLTRPVCLVVGHEERGLSGTALGSCDAVVYLPQVGKVGSLNVATTLAVALYEVRRQEWQSTPTDGPVD
;
A
#
# COMPACT_ATOMS: atom_id res chain seq x y z
N MET A 1 -1.02 -26.30 19.63
CA MET A 1 -0.42 -24.99 19.25
C MET A 1 -0.98 -23.93 20.20
N LYS A 2 -0.15 -23.00 20.71
CA LYS A 2 -0.59 -21.87 21.54
C LYS A 2 -0.26 -20.55 20.81
N PRO A 3 -1.09 -19.50 20.92
CA PRO A 3 -0.73 -18.16 20.43
C PRO A 3 0.54 -17.65 21.09
N LEU A 4 1.32 -16.83 20.38
CA LEU A 4 2.52 -16.20 20.93
C LEU A 4 2.16 -15.27 22.09
N GLY A 5 2.97 -15.29 23.14
CA GLY A 5 2.87 -14.32 24.22
C GLY A 5 3.30 -12.91 23.77
N PRO A 6 2.97 -11.85 24.53
CA PRO A 6 3.32 -10.47 24.15
C PRO A 6 4.83 -10.24 23.94
N THR A 7 5.68 -10.90 24.73
CA THR A 7 7.15 -10.78 24.61
C THR A 7 7.67 -11.40 23.32
N ASP A 8 7.18 -12.59 22.97
CA ASP A 8 7.61 -13.31 21.77
C ASP A 8 7.12 -12.58 20.51
N LEU A 9 5.89 -12.05 20.54
CA LEU A 9 5.36 -11.22 19.46
C LEU A 9 6.22 -9.97 19.23
N LYS A 10 6.66 -9.29 20.30
CA LYS A 10 7.57 -8.12 20.18
C LYS A 10 8.93 -8.52 19.60
N ARG A 11 9.47 -9.68 20.00
CA ARG A 11 10.73 -10.21 19.46
C ARG A 11 10.62 -10.51 17.97
N LEU A 12 9.54 -11.19 17.58
CA LEU A 12 9.24 -11.55 16.19
C LEU A 12 9.04 -10.30 15.32
N HIS A 13 8.26 -9.32 15.78
CA HIS A 13 8.12 -8.05 15.08
C HIS A 13 9.46 -7.30 14.94
N ARG A 14 10.38 -7.43 15.90
CA ARG A 14 11.71 -6.82 15.78
C ARG A 14 12.56 -7.54 14.73
N SER A 15 12.52 -8.87 14.65
CA SER A 15 13.29 -9.61 13.64
C SER A 15 12.77 -9.34 12.23
N TRP A 16 11.44 -9.34 12.03
CA TRP A 16 10.84 -8.95 10.75
C TRP A 16 11.27 -7.54 10.32
N ARG A 17 11.26 -6.58 11.24
CA ARG A 17 11.69 -5.21 10.92
C ARG A 17 13.15 -5.09 10.51
N ARG A 18 14.05 -5.89 11.11
CA ARG A 18 15.47 -5.90 10.73
C ARG A 18 15.71 -6.51 9.35
N ARG A 19 14.86 -7.44 8.93
CA ARG A 19 14.93 -8.08 7.60
C ARG A 19 14.22 -7.29 6.50
N THR A 20 13.53 -6.21 6.84
CA THR A 20 12.77 -5.39 5.91
C THR A 20 13.47 -4.04 5.71
N GLU A 21 14.06 -3.86 4.53
CA GLU A 21 14.83 -2.68 4.09
C GLU A 21 14.21 -2.00 2.87
N GLY A 22 13.38 -2.72 2.10
CA GLY A 22 12.70 -2.24 0.92
C GLY A 22 11.79 -1.06 1.22
N ARG A 23 11.87 -0.03 0.36
CA ARG A 23 11.08 1.18 0.46
C ARG A 23 9.76 1.01 -0.29
N VAL A 24 8.66 1.36 0.34
CA VAL A 24 7.32 1.36 -0.29
C VAL A 24 6.55 2.59 0.15
N ALA A 25 5.93 3.26 -0.80
CA ALA A 25 5.00 4.35 -0.57
C ALA A 25 3.61 4.02 -1.12
N VAL A 26 2.62 4.84 -0.75
CA VAL A 26 1.23 4.66 -1.20
C VAL A 26 0.68 5.98 -1.74
N LEU A 27 -0.11 5.94 -2.80
CA LEU A 27 -0.86 7.08 -3.30
C LEU A 27 -2.34 6.69 -3.39
N LEU A 28 -3.19 7.49 -2.77
CA LEU A 28 -4.64 7.32 -2.78
C LEU A 28 -5.24 8.32 -3.77
N ASP A 29 -5.60 7.84 -4.95
CA ASP A 29 -6.15 8.65 -6.03
C ASP A 29 -7.67 8.75 -5.89
N GLY A 30 -8.13 9.66 -5.05
CA GLY A 30 -9.56 9.92 -4.85
C GLY A 30 -10.30 8.88 -4.00
N VAL A 31 -9.62 8.18 -3.08
CA VAL A 31 -10.31 7.29 -2.11
C VAL A 31 -11.17 8.13 -1.16
N GLN A 32 -12.49 7.91 -1.16
CA GLN A 32 -13.42 8.78 -0.42
C GLN A 32 -13.91 8.18 0.88
N ASN A 33 -13.97 6.85 1.02
CA ASN A 33 -14.56 6.27 2.21
C ASN A 33 -13.59 6.37 3.40
N PRO A 34 -13.94 7.06 4.50
CA PRO A 34 -13.06 7.17 5.66
C PRO A 34 -12.77 5.83 6.34
N PHE A 35 -13.63 4.82 6.18
CA PHE A 35 -13.32 3.45 6.64
C PHE A 35 -12.23 2.81 5.79
N ASN A 36 -12.21 3.06 4.47
CA ASN A 36 -11.10 2.59 3.65
C ASN A 36 -9.80 3.30 4.05
N LEU A 37 -9.82 4.62 4.26
CA LEU A 37 -8.64 5.36 4.72
C LEU A 37 -8.08 4.82 6.04
N GLY A 38 -8.94 4.60 7.05
CA GLY A 38 -8.49 4.06 8.34
C GLY A 38 -7.91 2.64 8.24
N ALA A 39 -8.50 1.78 7.40
CA ALA A 39 -7.98 0.43 7.14
C ALA A 39 -6.63 0.48 6.39
N ILE A 40 -6.53 1.36 5.39
CA ILE A 40 -5.30 1.61 4.63
C ILE A 40 -4.19 2.11 5.55
N ALA A 41 -4.46 3.11 6.39
CA ALA A 41 -3.49 3.66 7.34
C ALA A 41 -2.94 2.59 8.29
N ARG A 42 -3.85 1.73 8.80
CA ARG A 42 -3.46 0.60 9.65
C ARG A 42 -2.56 -0.40 8.94
N THR A 43 -2.96 -0.83 7.74
CA THR A 43 -2.18 -1.76 6.93
C THR A 43 -0.83 -1.16 6.56
N ALA A 44 -0.79 0.12 6.18
CA ALA A 44 0.43 0.85 5.86
C ALA A 44 1.41 0.87 7.04
N ALA A 45 0.91 1.12 8.25
CA ALA A 45 1.73 1.08 9.47
C ALA A 45 2.26 -0.33 9.78
N VAL A 46 1.42 -1.37 9.62
CA VAL A 46 1.83 -2.77 9.80
C VAL A 46 2.92 -3.16 8.80
N GLN A 47 2.78 -2.72 7.55
CA GLN A 47 3.69 -3.04 6.46
C GLN A 47 4.89 -2.09 6.36
N ARG A 48 5.06 -1.15 7.29
CA ARG A 48 6.12 -0.13 7.28
C ARG A 48 6.21 0.62 5.95
N VAL A 49 5.06 1.09 5.46
CA VAL A 49 5.02 2.08 4.38
C VAL A 49 5.77 3.33 4.84
N GLU A 50 6.63 3.84 3.98
CA GLU A 50 7.50 4.98 4.28
C GLU A 50 6.72 6.29 4.35
N ARG A 51 5.80 6.49 3.40
CA ARG A 51 4.92 7.65 3.32
C ARG A 51 3.74 7.42 2.40
N GLY A 52 2.71 8.25 2.54
CA GLY A 52 1.55 8.23 1.68
C GLY A 52 1.12 9.60 1.17
N TRP A 53 0.51 9.63 -0.01
CA TRP A 53 -0.15 10.80 -0.58
C TRP A 53 -1.64 10.55 -0.74
N ILE A 54 -2.45 11.58 -0.51
CA ILE A 54 -3.90 11.55 -0.63
C ILE A 54 -4.31 12.65 -1.59
N VAL A 55 -5.01 12.26 -2.64
CA VAL A 55 -5.59 13.17 -3.62
C VAL A 55 -7.09 13.19 -3.41
N GLY A 56 -7.66 14.38 -3.24
CA GLY A 56 -9.07 14.59 -2.95
C GLY A 56 -9.27 15.51 -1.75
N TYR A 57 -10.42 16.17 -1.71
CA TYR A 57 -10.70 17.24 -0.74
C TYR A 57 -11.63 16.82 0.39
N ASP A 58 -12.47 15.79 0.15
CA ASP A 58 -13.61 15.51 1.01
C ASP A 58 -13.30 14.57 2.18
N THR A 59 -12.13 13.92 2.21
CA THR A 59 -11.78 12.98 3.26
C THR A 59 -10.27 12.91 3.51
N SER A 60 -9.88 12.94 4.78
CA SER A 60 -8.49 12.90 5.24
C SER A 60 -8.29 11.82 6.31
N MET A 61 -7.02 11.53 6.63
CA MET A 61 -6.67 10.63 7.75
C MET A 61 -7.13 11.15 9.11
N ASP A 62 -7.34 12.46 9.25
CA ASP A 62 -7.83 13.10 10.47
C ASP A 62 -9.33 12.91 10.70
N HIS A 63 -10.07 12.43 9.70
CA HIS A 63 -11.51 12.21 9.80
C HIS A 63 -11.85 11.27 10.99
N PRO A 64 -12.82 11.60 11.87
CA PRO A 64 -13.08 10.82 13.09
C PRO A 64 -13.32 9.32 12.86
N LYS A 65 -14.02 8.97 11.78
CA LYS A 65 -14.24 7.56 11.37
C LYS A 65 -12.94 6.86 10.94
N ALA A 66 -12.06 7.56 10.22
CA ALA A 66 -10.77 7.02 9.81
C ALA A 66 -9.88 6.77 11.03
N ARG A 67 -9.77 7.77 11.94
CA ARG A 67 -9.02 7.66 13.19
C ARG A 67 -9.51 6.54 14.11
N LYS A 68 -10.84 6.33 14.17
CA LYS A 68 -11.42 5.23 14.95
C LYS A 68 -10.94 3.87 14.45
N LEU A 69 -10.81 3.71 13.14
CA LEU A 69 -10.43 2.44 12.52
C LEU A 69 -8.92 2.23 12.46
N SER A 70 -8.14 3.30 12.25
CA SER A 70 -6.68 3.26 12.30
C SER A 70 -6.17 2.93 13.71
N MET A 71 -6.95 3.19 14.76
CA MET A 71 -6.55 3.01 16.16
C MET A 71 -5.23 3.74 16.50
N GLY A 72 -5.03 4.93 15.93
CA GLY A 72 -3.85 5.78 16.16
C GLY A 72 -2.61 5.41 15.34
N THR A 73 -2.69 4.39 14.48
CA THR A 73 -1.58 3.99 13.60
C THR A 73 -1.36 4.93 12.42
N ASP A 74 -2.33 5.82 12.13
CA ASP A 74 -2.22 6.92 11.17
C ASP A 74 -0.99 7.80 11.44
N ARG A 75 -0.54 7.91 12.70
CA ARG A 75 0.64 8.68 13.09
C ARG A 75 1.99 7.99 12.80
N LEU A 76 1.96 6.71 12.45
CA LEU A 76 3.17 5.91 12.21
C LEU A 76 3.66 6.03 10.76
N VAL A 77 2.83 6.55 9.86
CA VAL A 77 3.14 6.80 8.46
C VAL A 77 2.81 8.26 8.16
N PRO A 78 3.73 9.07 7.63
CA PRO A 78 3.40 10.44 7.21
C PRO A 78 2.46 10.41 5.99
N TRP A 79 1.36 11.17 6.08
CA TRP A 79 0.37 11.31 5.01
C TRP A 79 0.29 12.77 4.57
N GLU A 80 0.48 13.01 3.26
CA GLU A 80 0.43 14.34 2.65
C GLU A 80 -0.80 14.45 1.75
N HIS A 81 -1.51 15.58 1.84
CA HIS A 81 -2.54 15.90 0.85
C HIS A 81 -1.89 16.58 -0.34
N ALA A 82 -2.30 16.18 -1.54
CA ALA A 82 -1.88 16.79 -2.78
C ALA A 82 -3.10 17.31 -3.54
N ASP A 83 -2.98 18.50 -4.11
CA ASP A 83 -4.09 19.16 -4.83
C ASP A 83 -4.52 18.38 -6.09
N THR A 84 -3.58 17.66 -6.71
CA THR A 84 -3.82 16.89 -7.93
C THR A 84 -3.06 15.57 -7.93
N THR A 85 -3.57 14.59 -8.67
CA THR A 85 -2.90 13.31 -8.94
C THR A 85 -1.52 13.50 -9.55
N ALA A 86 -1.39 14.45 -10.48
CA ALA A 86 -0.11 14.77 -11.12
C ALA A 86 0.93 15.27 -10.10
N ALA A 87 0.53 16.15 -9.18
CA ALA A 87 1.41 16.66 -8.13
C ALA A 87 1.86 15.55 -7.17
N ALA A 88 0.94 14.68 -6.74
CA ALA A 88 1.26 13.53 -5.89
C ALA A 88 2.24 12.57 -6.57
N ILE A 89 2.03 12.26 -7.85
CA ILE A 89 2.91 11.40 -8.64
C ILE A 89 4.30 12.03 -8.81
N ALA A 90 4.37 13.34 -9.09
CA ALA A 90 5.63 14.06 -9.20
C ALA A 90 6.42 14.01 -7.87
N ALA A 91 5.74 14.22 -6.73
CA ALA A 91 6.35 14.11 -5.41
C ALA A 91 6.87 12.69 -5.13
N ALA A 92 6.09 11.65 -5.46
CA ALA A 92 6.51 10.26 -5.32
C ALA A 92 7.74 9.93 -6.17
N ARG A 93 7.76 10.36 -7.43
CA ARG A 93 8.93 10.19 -8.30
C ARG A 93 10.16 10.93 -7.78
N SER A 94 9.99 12.17 -7.31
CA SER A 94 11.08 12.94 -6.70
C SER A 94 11.65 12.29 -5.45
N ALA A 95 10.85 11.51 -4.71
CA ALA A 95 11.29 10.72 -3.57
C ALA A 95 11.95 9.37 -3.94
N GLY A 96 12.08 9.08 -5.24
CA GLY A 96 12.77 7.92 -5.78
C GLY A 96 11.91 6.67 -5.94
N PHE A 97 10.59 6.81 -5.99
CA PHE A 97 9.67 5.68 -6.16
C PHE A 97 9.26 5.49 -7.63
N ALA A 98 9.22 4.23 -8.07
CA ALA A 98 8.52 3.84 -9.28
C ALA A 98 7.01 3.76 -9.03
N ILE A 99 6.20 4.24 -9.96
CA ILE A 99 4.76 4.38 -9.82
C ILE A 99 4.05 3.14 -10.35
N ILE A 100 3.37 2.42 -9.46
CA ILE A 100 2.71 1.15 -9.79
C ILE A 100 1.22 1.28 -9.51
N GLY A 101 0.42 1.41 -10.57
CA GLY A 101 -1.04 1.46 -10.47
C GLY A 101 -1.62 0.08 -10.22
N VAL A 102 -2.54 -0.05 -9.28
CA VAL A 102 -3.27 -1.30 -9.03
C VAL A 102 -4.69 -1.16 -9.58
N GLU A 103 -4.90 -1.68 -10.79
CA GLU A 103 -6.15 -1.53 -11.55
C GLU A 103 -6.32 -2.66 -12.57
N LEU A 104 -7.58 -3.00 -12.89
CA LEU A 104 -7.92 -3.92 -13.97
C LEU A 104 -8.05 -3.15 -15.29
N THR A 105 -6.94 -3.02 -16.03
CA THR A 105 -6.93 -2.48 -17.40
C THR A 105 -6.57 -3.57 -18.42
N GLY A 106 -6.82 -3.31 -19.71
CA GLY A 106 -6.54 -4.27 -20.78
C GLY A 106 -5.06 -4.68 -20.88
N ASP A 107 -4.15 -3.76 -20.52
CA ASP A 107 -2.69 -3.98 -20.57
C ASP A 107 -2.08 -4.24 -19.18
N ALA A 108 -2.91 -4.36 -18.13
CA ALA A 108 -2.43 -4.63 -16.79
C ALA A 108 -1.85 -6.05 -16.70
N ARG A 109 -0.85 -6.23 -15.84
CA ARG A 109 -0.20 -7.54 -15.62
C ARG A 109 -0.53 -8.10 -14.23
N PRO A 110 -0.52 -9.42 -14.03
CA PRO A 110 -0.64 -9.98 -12.68
C PRO A 110 0.44 -9.41 -11.76
N ILE A 111 0.07 -8.99 -10.54
CA ILE A 111 0.98 -8.29 -9.62
C ILE A 111 2.29 -9.06 -9.36
N PHE A 112 2.21 -10.38 -9.24
CA PHE A 112 3.36 -11.26 -8.96
C PHE A 112 4.28 -11.48 -10.17
N SER A 113 3.94 -10.94 -11.35
CA SER A 113 4.78 -10.99 -12.56
C SER A 113 5.64 -9.74 -12.75
N VAL A 114 5.46 -8.73 -11.89
CA VAL A 114 6.19 -7.46 -11.93
C VAL A 114 7.18 -7.40 -10.77
N ASP A 115 8.38 -6.89 -11.04
CA ASP A 115 9.38 -6.64 -10.01
C ASP A 115 8.98 -5.46 -9.12
N LEU A 116 8.69 -5.78 -7.87
CA LEU A 116 8.34 -4.86 -6.79
C LEU A 116 9.41 -4.80 -5.69
N THR A 117 10.61 -5.35 -5.94
CA THR A 117 11.72 -5.33 -4.98
C THR A 117 12.44 -3.97 -4.93
N ARG A 118 12.34 -3.18 -6.01
CA ARG A 118 12.79 -1.80 -6.05
C ARG A 118 11.86 -0.86 -5.27
N PRO A 119 12.29 0.38 -4.92
CA PRO A 119 11.39 1.36 -4.33
C PRO A 119 10.16 1.63 -5.20
N VAL A 120 8.97 1.31 -4.69
CA VAL A 120 7.69 1.48 -5.41
C VAL A 120 6.69 2.33 -4.63
N CYS A 121 5.88 3.09 -5.35
CA CYS A 121 4.68 3.76 -4.86
C CYS A 121 3.47 3.04 -5.45
N LEU A 122 2.72 2.35 -4.60
CA LEU A 122 1.47 1.68 -4.99
C LEU A 122 0.36 2.73 -5.08
N VAL A 123 -0.28 2.83 -6.24
CA VAL A 123 -1.39 3.74 -6.48
C VAL A 123 -2.69 2.97 -6.52
N VAL A 124 -3.65 3.35 -5.68
CA VAL A 124 -5.01 2.80 -5.66
C VAL A 124 -6.03 3.92 -5.81
N GLY A 125 -7.14 3.60 -6.49
CA GLY A 125 -8.11 4.60 -6.91
C GLY A 125 -9.40 4.63 -6.10
N HIS A 126 -10.32 5.47 -6.56
CA HIS A 126 -11.67 5.63 -6.03
C HIS A 126 -12.45 4.31 -6.07
N GLU A 127 -13.29 4.06 -5.06
CA GLU A 127 -14.00 2.80 -4.85
C GLU A 127 -14.84 2.34 -6.05
N GLU A 128 -15.50 3.29 -6.72
CA GLU A 128 -16.36 3.01 -7.88
C GLU A 128 -15.71 3.27 -9.23
N ARG A 129 -14.78 4.23 -9.30
CA ARG A 129 -14.23 4.74 -10.57
C ARG A 129 -12.85 4.20 -10.88
N GLY A 130 -12.20 3.56 -9.90
CA GLY A 130 -10.83 3.11 -10.03
C GLY A 130 -9.85 4.28 -10.10
N LEU A 131 -8.70 4.02 -10.72
CA LEU A 131 -7.67 5.04 -10.98
C LEU A 131 -8.13 6.08 -12.00
N SER A 132 -7.78 7.34 -11.78
CA SER A 132 -7.98 8.40 -12.76
C SER A 132 -7.15 8.16 -14.03
N GLY A 133 -7.57 8.76 -15.15
CA GLY A 133 -6.78 8.73 -16.39
C GLY A 133 -5.38 9.32 -16.21
N THR A 134 -5.24 10.35 -15.37
CA THR A 134 -3.94 10.94 -15.01
C THR A 134 -3.03 9.94 -14.29
N ALA A 135 -3.58 9.18 -13.33
CA ALA A 135 -2.82 8.12 -12.65
C ALA A 135 -2.38 7.04 -13.65
N LEU A 136 -3.32 6.49 -14.42
CA LEU A 136 -3.05 5.43 -15.39
C LEU A 136 -2.01 5.83 -16.43
N GLY A 137 -2.12 7.03 -17.00
CA GLY A 137 -1.16 7.54 -18.00
C GLY A 137 0.24 7.86 -17.45
N SER A 138 0.41 7.89 -16.13
CA SER A 138 1.67 8.26 -15.47
C SER A 138 2.35 7.08 -14.75
N CYS A 139 1.72 5.90 -14.74
CA CYS A 139 2.26 4.70 -14.10
C CYS A 139 3.45 4.13 -14.89
N ASP A 140 4.49 3.67 -14.19
CA ASP A 140 5.58 2.89 -14.78
C ASP A 140 5.12 1.46 -15.12
N ALA A 141 4.13 0.95 -14.38
CA ALA A 141 3.41 -0.28 -14.69
C ALA A 141 2.01 -0.25 -14.07
N VAL A 142 1.07 -0.94 -14.70
CA VAL A 142 -0.24 -1.23 -14.11
C VAL A 142 -0.32 -2.72 -13.82
N VAL A 143 -0.74 -3.05 -12.59
CA VAL A 143 -0.85 -4.42 -12.11
C VAL A 143 -2.26 -4.71 -11.60
N TYR A 144 -2.64 -5.98 -11.61
CA TYR A 144 -3.88 -6.44 -11.03
C TYR A 144 -3.68 -7.66 -10.11
N LEU A 145 -4.61 -7.80 -9.16
CA LEU A 145 -4.77 -9.02 -8.38
C LEU A 145 -5.69 -9.97 -9.15
N PRO A 146 -5.29 -11.21 -9.48
CA PRO A 146 -6.19 -12.14 -10.15
C PRO A 146 -7.44 -12.43 -9.32
N GLN A 147 -8.60 -12.33 -9.96
CA GLN A 147 -9.91 -12.56 -9.36
C GLN A 147 -10.61 -13.68 -10.13
N VAL A 148 -10.98 -14.76 -9.43
CA VAL A 148 -11.60 -15.96 -10.03
C VAL A 148 -13.11 -16.06 -9.76
N GLY A 149 -13.65 -15.08 -9.03
CA GLY A 149 -15.06 -15.03 -8.65
C GLY A 149 -15.93 -14.29 -9.68
N LYS A 150 -17.19 -14.06 -9.29
CA LYS A 150 -18.20 -13.34 -10.10
C LYS A 150 -18.38 -11.87 -9.69
N VAL A 151 -17.47 -11.34 -8.87
CA VAL A 151 -17.49 -9.94 -8.42
C VAL A 151 -16.53 -9.12 -9.27
N GLY A 152 -16.91 -7.88 -9.59
CA GLY A 152 -16.15 -7.03 -10.51
C GLY A 152 -14.84 -6.49 -9.95
N SER A 153 -14.77 -6.30 -8.62
CA SER A 153 -13.57 -5.78 -7.97
C SER A 153 -13.53 -6.14 -6.49
N LEU A 154 -12.34 -6.04 -5.90
CA LEU A 154 -12.09 -6.14 -4.48
C LEU A 154 -12.13 -4.76 -3.82
N ASN A 155 -12.52 -4.70 -2.55
CA ASN A 155 -12.45 -3.47 -1.75
C ASN A 155 -11.04 -2.85 -1.80
N VAL A 156 -10.94 -1.53 -2.01
CA VAL A 156 -9.67 -0.81 -2.19
C VAL A 156 -8.66 -0.99 -1.04
N ALA A 157 -9.12 -1.01 0.21
CA ALA A 157 -8.24 -1.21 1.36
C ALA A 157 -7.70 -2.65 1.38
N THR A 158 -8.53 -3.63 1.05
CA THR A 158 -8.10 -5.03 0.91
C THR A 158 -7.16 -5.21 -0.28
N THR A 159 -7.44 -4.58 -1.42
CA THR A 159 -6.57 -4.57 -2.60
C THR A 159 -5.18 -4.06 -2.25
N LEU A 160 -5.10 -2.91 -1.59
CA LEU A 160 -3.81 -2.36 -1.15
C LEU A 160 -3.11 -3.28 -0.15
N ALA A 161 -3.84 -3.90 0.77
CA ALA A 161 -3.25 -4.84 1.72
C ALA A 161 -2.59 -6.01 1.00
N VAL A 162 -3.29 -6.67 0.07
CA VAL A 162 -2.72 -7.78 -0.71
C VAL A 162 -1.51 -7.32 -1.51
N ALA A 163 -1.57 -6.14 -2.13
CA ALA A 163 -0.45 -5.59 -2.89
C ALA A 163 0.78 -5.32 -2.01
N LEU A 164 0.61 -4.73 -0.82
CA LEU A 164 1.71 -4.51 0.13
C LEU A 164 2.32 -5.83 0.63
N TYR A 165 1.50 -6.85 0.89
CA TYR A 165 2.01 -8.17 1.25
C TYR A 165 2.80 -8.82 0.11
N GLU A 166 2.41 -8.60 -1.15
CA GLU A 166 3.17 -9.07 -2.31
C GLU A 166 4.54 -8.37 -2.41
N VAL A 167 4.60 -7.04 -2.21
CA VAL A 167 5.87 -6.29 -2.14
C VAL A 167 6.80 -6.94 -1.10
N ARG A 168 6.31 -7.17 0.12
CA ARG A 168 7.11 -7.79 1.19
C ARG A 168 7.48 -9.25 0.90
N ARG A 169 6.60 -10.00 0.23
CA ARG A 169 6.88 -11.39 -0.17
C ARG A 169 8.04 -11.43 -1.15
N GLN A 170 8.04 -10.58 -2.18
CA GLN A 170 9.14 -10.50 -3.13
C GLN A 170 10.45 -10.10 -2.44
N GLU A 171 10.41 -9.04 -1.61
CA GLU A 171 11.56 -8.57 -0.84
C GLU A 171 12.20 -9.69 -0.01
N TRP A 172 11.39 -10.44 0.76
CA TRP A 172 11.89 -11.50 1.63
C TRP A 172 12.33 -12.77 0.90
N GLN A 173 11.99 -12.92 -0.38
CA GLN A 173 12.53 -13.97 -1.23
C GLN A 173 13.86 -13.56 -1.88
N SER A 174 14.04 -12.27 -2.16
CA SER A 174 15.30 -11.74 -2.71
C SER A 174 16.41 -11.57 -1.69
N THR A 175 16.08 -11.36 -0.41
CA THR A 175 17.07 -11.25 0.68
C THR A 175 17.48 -12.65 1.15
N PRO A 176 18.79 -13.00 1.17
CA PRO A 176 19.24 -14.26 1.73
C PRO A 176 18.70 -14.42 3.16
N THR A 177 18.01 -15.53 3.41
CA THR A 177 17.63 -15.88 4.78
C THR A 177 18.91 -16.18 5.55
N ASP A 178 19.36 -15.26 6.39
CA ASP A 178 19.97 -15.70 7.64
C ASP A 178 18.95 -16.65 8.26
N GLY A 179 19.41 -17.88 8.52
CA GLY A 179 18.59 -19.03 8.91
C GLY A 179 17.76 -18.77 10.17
N PRO A 180 17.07 -19.81 10.69
CA PRO A 180 16.25 -19.65 11.87
C PRO A 180 17.06 -19.00 12.99
N VAL A 181 16.52 -17.93 13.57
CA VAL A 181 16.96 -17.52 14.89
C VAL A 181 16.43 -18.60 15.82
N ASP A 182 17.29 -19.56 16.15
CA ASP A 182 17.07 -20.54 17.22
C ASP A 182 16.63 -19.84 18.52
#